data_AF-W9CT26-F1
#
_entry.id   AF-W9CT26-F1
#
_cell.length_a   1.000
_cell.length_b   1.000
_cell.length_c   1.000
_cell.angle_alpha   90.00
_cell.angle_beta   90.00
_cell.angle_gamma   90.00
#
_symmetry.space_group_name_H-M   'P 1'
#
loop_
_entity.id
_entity.type
_entity.pdbx_description
1 polymer ?
#
loop_
_entity_poly.entity_id
_entity_poly.type
_entity_poly.pdbx_seq_one_letter_code
_entity_poly.pdbx_strand_id
1 'polypeptide(L)' 'MGQAFSGPNSFKWLNLTPKATAVLQATPFLFVELILVLVGLFTLVGIAWWIHYETNKAYAKPKVKKDAKK' A
#
# COMPACT_ATOMS: atom_id res chain seq x y z
N MET A 1 13.10 24.71 5.12
CA MET A 1 11.91 23.86 4.99
C MET A 1 12.16 22.58 5.78
N GLY A 2 11.33 22.22 6.78
CA GLY A 2 11.52 20.97 7.54
C GLY A 2 11.03 20.93 8.99
N GLN A 3 9.94 21.63 9.34
CA GLN A 3 9.40 21.64 10.72
C GLN A 3 8.29 20.61 10.98
N ALA A 4 7.81 19.89 9.96
CA ALA A 4 6.63 19.02 10.09
C ALA A 4 6.86 17.75 10.94
N PHE A 5 8.11 17.34 11.17
CA PHE A 5 8.45 16.08 11.84
C PHE A 5 9.50 16.20 12.97
N SER A 6 9.81 17.43 13.40
CA SER A 6 10.83 17.71 14.43
C SER A 6 10.26 17.77 15.86
N GLY A 7 8.99 17.44 16.06
CA GLY A 7 8.34 17.48 17.37
C GLY A 7 8.74 16.28 18.25
N PRO A 8 8.80 16.44 19.60
CA PRO A 8 9.16 15.36 20.52
C PRO A 8 8.28 14.10 20.41
N ASN A 9 7.08 14.23 19.84
CA ASN A 9 6.09 13.17 19.74
C ASN A 9 5.74 12.75 18.29
N SER A 10 6.44 13.25 17.27
CA SER A 10 6.05 13.06 15.85
C SER A 10 5.94 11.60 15.40
N PHE A 11 6.65 10.67 16.03
CA PHE A 11 6.64 9.24 15.70
C PHE A 11 6.23 8.33 16.86
N LYS A 12 5.64 8.88 17.93
CA LYS A 12 5.29 8.12 19.14
C LYS A 12 4.29 6.98 18.88
N TRP A 13 3.45 7.14 17.86
CA TRP A 13 2.46 6.13 17.42
C TRP A 13 3.10 4.88 16.79
N LEU A 14 4.36 4.94 16.37
CA LEU A 14 5.10 3.78 15.85
C LEU A 14 5.64 2.85 16.96
N ASN A 15 5.53 3.26 18.24
CA ASN A 15 6.00 2.51 19.41
C ASN A 15 7.45 1.96 19.27
N LEU A 16 8.33 2.78 18.70
CA LEU A 16 9.73 2.42 18.45
C LEU A 16 10.60 2.70 19.67
N THR A 17 11.78 2.09 19.71
CA THR A 17 12.79 2.46 20.71
C THR A 17 13.16 3.95 20.59
N PRO A 18 13.62 4.60 21.68
CA PRO A 18 14.04 6.00 21.63
C PRO A 18 15.12 6.28 20.58
N LYS A 19 16.05 5.33 20.40
CA LYS A 19 17.11 5.42 19.38
C LYS A 19 16.56 5.40 17.97
N ALA A 20 15.61 4.51 17.66
CA ALA A 20 14.98 4.44 16.34
C ALA A 20 14.14 5.69 16.05
N THR A 21 13.41 6.19 17.06
CA THR A 21 12.66 7.45 16.96
C THR A 21 13.58 8.64 16.65
N ALA A 22 14.74 8.71 17.30
CA ALA A 22 15.72 9.77 17.06
C ALA A 22 16.27 9.75 15.62
N VAL A 23 16.52 8.56 15.06
CA VAL A 23 16.95 8.42 13.65
C VAL A 23 15.87 8.93 12.70
N LEU A 24 14.60 8.56 12.92
CA LEU A 24 13.49 9.05 12.10
C LEU A 24 13.29 10.56 12.21
N GLN A 25 13.49 11.14 13.40
CA GLN A 25 13.43 12.59 13.61
C GLN A 25 14.60 13.34 12.93
N ALA A 26 15.78 12.72 12.86
CA ALA A 26 16.95 13.32 12.20
C ALA A 26 16.78 13.37 10.67
N THR A 27 16.15 12.34 10.08
CA THR A 27 15.94 12.24 8.62
C THR A 27 14.49 11.86 8.28
N PRO A 28 13.53 12.76 8.54
CA PRO A 28 12.11 12.43 8.39
C PRO A 28 11.67 12.24 6.94
N PHE A 29 12.37 12.87 5.99
CA PHE A 29 12.07 12.75 4.57
C PHE A 29 12.22 11.33 4.03
N LEU A 30 13.25 10.58 4.48
CA LEU A 30 13.45 9.19 4.07
C LEU A 30 12.28 8.30 4.47
N PHE A 31 11.70 8.53 5.65
CA PHE A 31 10.53 7.79 6.10
C PHE A 31 9.30 8.12 5.25
N VAL A 32 9.06 9.40 4.96
CA VAL A 32 7.94 9.82 4.10
C VAL A 32 8.09 9.23 2.69
N GLU A 33 9.29 9.28 2.11
CA GLU A 33 9.58 8.72 0.80
C GLU A 33 9.31 7.21 0.75
N LEU A 34 9.77 6.46 1.76
CA LEU A 34 9.47 5.04 1.88
C LEU A 34 7.97 4.76 1.87
N ILE A 35 7.19 5.51 2.67
CA ILE A 35 5.73 5.35 2.72
C ILE A 35 5.09 5.66 1.36
N LEU A 36 5.51 6.73 0.69
CA LEU A 36 4.99 7.09 -0.64
C LEU A 36 5.30 6.01 -1.68
N VAL A 37 6.50 5.44 -1.66
CA VAL A 37 6.89 4.34 -2.56
C VAL A 37 6.02 3.11 -2.29
N LEU A 38 5.82 2.72 -1.04
CA LEU A 38 4.96 1.59 -0.68
C LEU A 38 3.51 1.81 -1.16
N VAL A 39 2.94 2.99 -0.92
CA VAL A 39 1.60 3.35 -1.39
C VAL A 39 1.53 3.28 -2.92
N GLY A 40 2.55 3.77 -3.63
CA GLY A 40 2.64 3.68 -5.08
C GLY A 40 2.65 2.23 -5.58
N LEU A 41 3.46 1.36 -4.97
CA LEU A 41 3.53 -0.06 -5.31
C LEU A 41 2.19 -0.77 -5.06
N PHE A 42 1.55 -0.55 -3.91
CA PHE A 42 0.23 -1.13 -3.62
C PHE A 42 -0.83 -0.63 -4.60
N THR A 43 -0.78 0.64 -4.99
CA THR A 43 -1.68 1.21 -5.99
C THR A 43 -1.51 0.53 -7.34
N LEU A 44 -0.27 0.32 -7.79
CA LEU A 44 0.03 -0.38 -9.04
C LEU A 44 -0.46 -1.83 -9.02
N VAL A 45 -0.24 -2.55 -7.92
CA VAL A 45 -0.75 -3.92 -7.74
C VAL A 45 -2.28 -3.94 -7.77
N GLY A 46 -2.93 -2.99 -7.09
CA GLY A 46 -4.39 -2.86 -7.09
C GLY A 46 -4.97 -2.60 -8.47
N ILE A 47 -4.35 -1.70 -9.24
CA ILE A 47 -4.74 -1.41 -10.64
C ILE A 47 -4.53 -2.64 -11.52
N ALA A 48 -3.38 -3.32 -11.40
CA ALA A 48 -3.10 -4.53 -12.17
C ALA A 48 -4.11 -5.64 -11.87
N TRP A 49 -4.46 -5.83 -10.60
CA TRP A 49 -5.48 -6.80 -10.19
C TRP A 49 -6.87 -6.44 -10.71
N TRP A 50 -7.25 -5.15 -10.67
CA TRP A 50 -8.50 -4.66 -11.21
C TRP A 50 -8.61 -4.93 -12.73
N ILE A 51 -7.56 -4.59 -13.48
CA ILE A 51 -7.49 -4.88 -14.92
C ILE A 51 -7.62 -6.38 -15.16
N HIS A 52 -6.90 -7.21 -14.40
CA HIS A 52 -6.99 -8.67 -14.52
C HIS A 52 -8.41 -9.19 -14.25
N TYR A 53 -9.08 -8.65 -13.23
CA TYR A 53 -10.46 -9.02 -12.90
C TYR A 53 -11.44 -8.65 -14.02
N GLU A 54 -11.41 -7.42 -14.53
CA GLU A 54 -12.32 -6.97 -15.59
C GLU A 54 -12.07 -7.68 -16.92
N THR A 55 -10.79 -7.85 -17.30
CA THR A 55 -10.44 -8.54 -18.55
C THR A 55 -10.85 -10.00 -18.53
N ASN A 56 -10.73 -10.70 -17.40
CA ASN A 56 -11.17 -12.09 -17.27
C ASN A 56 -12.69 -12.27 -17.39
N LYS A 57 -13.52 -11.25 -17.09
CA LYS A 57 -14.98 -11.35 -17.28
C LYS A 57 -15.36 -11.55 -18.74
N ALA A 58 -14.66 -10.89 -19.66
CA ALA A 58 -14.92 -11.02 -21.10
C ALA A 58 -14.64 -12.44 -21.60
N TYR A 59 -13.69 -13.15 -20.97
CA TYR A 59 -13.31 -14.52 -21.31
C TYR A 59 -13.93 -15.58 -20.39
N ALA A 60 -14.85 -15.18 -19.51
CA ALA A 60 -15.53 -16.11 -18.63
C ALA A 60 -16.39 -17.05 -19.48
N LYS A 61 -15.93 -18.30 -19.63
CA LYS A 61 -16.71 -19.35 -20.31
C LYS A 61 -18.09 -19.45 -19.67
N PRO A 62 -19.17 -19.59 -20.45
CA PRO A 62 -20.50 -19.81 -19.89
C PRO A 62 -20.42 -20.94 -18.88
N LYS A 63 -20.80 -20.67 -17.62
CA LYS A 63 -20.89 -21.73 -16.61
C LYS A 63 -21.85 -22.78 -17.17
N VAL A 64 -21.36 -23.97 -17.48
CA VAL A 64 -22.19 -25.09 -17.94
C VAL A 64 -23.20 -25.33 -16.82
N LYS A 65 -24.46 -24.98 -17.05
CA LYS A 65 -25.53 -25.27 -16.09
C LYS A 65 -25.58 -26.79 -15.95
N LYS A 66 -25.47 -27.29 -14.71
CA LYS A 66 -25.51 -28.73 -14.41
C LYS A 66 -26.79 -29.40 -14.90
N ASP A 67 -27.82 -28.62 -15.24
CA ASP A 67 -29.12 -29.09 -15.70
C ASP A 67 -29.22 -29.21 -17.24
N ALA A 68 -28.19 -28.84 -18.01
CA ALA A 68 -28.19 -28.97 -19.48
C ALA A 68 -27.89 -30.41 -19.97
N LYS A 69 -27.68 -31.35 -19.05
CA LYS A 69 -27.57 -32.78 -19.31
C LYS A 69 -28.69 -33.51 -18.57
N LYS A 70 -29.93 -33.33 -19.02
CA LYS A 70 -30.98 -34.33 -18.79
C LYS A 70 -32.02 -34.26 -19.88
#